data_AF-A0A8T5DRP0-F1
#
_entry.id   AF-A0A8T5DRP0-F1
#
_cell.length_a   1.000
_cell.length_b   1.000
_cell.length_c   1.000
_cell.angle_alpha   90.00
_cell.angle_beta   90.00
_cell.angle_gamma   90.00
#
_symmetry.space_group_name_H-M   'P 1'
#
loop_
_entity.id
_entity.type
_entity.pdbx_description
1 polymer ?
#
loop_
_entity_poly.entity_id
_entity_poly.type
_entity_poly.pdbx_seq_one_letter_code
_entity_poly.pdbx_strand_id
1 'polypeptide(L)'
;VFSACVEVAERALSHTGKNELLLGGGVACNNRLRSMCQIMSNERDSQSFAPPRMYCIDNGTMIARLGWLEQGAGRNTPFAMSAIDQYLRTDQTPITWS
;
A
#
# COMPACT_ATOMS: atom_id res chain seq x y z
N VAL A 1 -10.28 -11.20 14.56
CA VAL A 1 -10.48 -10.30 13.40
C VAL A 1 -9.23 -10.22 12.54
N PHE A 2 -8.05 -9.84 13.06
CA PHE A 2 -6.83 -9.68 12.24
C PHE A 2 -6.28 -10.95 11.59
N SER A 3 -6.56 -12.14 12.15
CA SER A 3 -6.08 -13.42 11.61
C SER A 3 -6.45 -13.62 10.15
N ALA A 4 -7.68 -13.30 9.75
CA ALA A 4 -8.13 -13.41 8.36
C ALA A 4 -7.34 -12.48 7.42
N CYS A 5 -7.03 -11.25 7.84
CA CYS A 5 -6.21 -10.33 7.05
C CYS A 5 -4.77 -10.83 6.89
N VAL A 6 -4.19 -11.38 7.96
CA VAL A 6 -2.81 -11.92 7.94
C VAL A 6 -2.73 -13.14 7.03
N GLU A 7 -3.71 -14.03 7.09
CA GLU A 7 -3.78 -15.21 6.21
C GLU A 7 -3.87 -14.82 4.73
N VAL A 8 -4.70 -13.81 4.37
CA VAL A 8 -4.78 -13.32 2.99
C VAL A 8 -3.47 -12.67 2.55
N ALA A 9 -2.82 -11.90 3.42
CA ALA A 9 -1.52 -11.30 3.13
C ALA A 9 -0.44 -12.37 2.91
N GLU A 10 -0.42 -13.43 3.72
CA GLU A 10 0.50 -14.56 3.57
C GLU A 10 0.31 -15.29 2.23
N ARG A 11 -0.94 -15.56 1.84
CA ARG A 11 -1.26 -16.16 0.53
C ARG A 11 -0.76 -15.26 -0.61
N ALA A 12 -0.91 -13.95 -0.49
CA ALA A 12 -0.45 -13.00 -1.50
C ALA A 12 1.09 -12.93 -1.60
N LEU A 13 1.81 -12.90 -0.48
CA LEU A 13 3.27 -12.99 -0.46
C LEU A 13 3.75 -14.24 -1.20
N SER A 14 3.15 -15.39 -0.86
CA SER A 14 3.46 -16.68 -1.49
C SER A 14 3.21 -16.66 -3.00
N HIS A 15 2.07 -16.12 -3.43
CA HIS A 15 1.66 -16.12 -4.83
C HIS A 15 2.50 -15.16 -5.69
N THR A 16 2.89 -14.01 -5.13
CA THR A 16 3.61 -12.96 -5.86
C THR A 16 5.13 -13.14 -5.87
N GLY A 17 5.67 -14.02 -5.03
CA GLY A 17 7.11 -14.18 -4.85
C GLY A 17 7.80 -12.95 -4.25
N LYS A 18 7.05 -12.08 -3.57
CA LYS A 18 7.58 -10.91 -2.85
C LYS A 18 8.04 -11.32 -1.45
N ASN A 19 9.10 -10.67 -0.98
CA ASN A 19 9.69 -10.91 0.34
C ASN A 19 9.42 -9.77 1.33
N GLU A 20 8.61 -8.79 0.94
CA GLU A 20 8.30 -7.61 1.75
C GLU A 20 6.78 -7.41 1.82
N LEU A 21 6.27 -7.25 3.03
CA LEU A 21 4.90 -6.88 3.33
C LEU A 21 4.86 -5.44 3.86
N LEU A 22 4.06 -4.57 3.25
CA LEU A 22 3.86 -3.21 3.71
C LEU A 22 2.42 -3.02 4.21
N LEU A 23 2.27 -2.58 5.46
CA LEU A 23 0.96 -2.21 6.02
C LEU A 23 0.63 -0.75 5.75
N GLY A 24 -0.52 -0.49 5.13
CA GLY A 24 -1.10 0.84 4.91
C GLY A 24 -2.49 0.99 5.54
N GLY A 25 -2.99 2.23 5.57
CA GLY A 25 -4.30 2.58 6.13
C GLY A 25 -4.31 2.78 7.64
N GLY A 26 -5.35 3.45 8.16
CA GLY A 26 -5.42 3.85 9.58
C GLY A 26 -5.34 2.68 10.57
N VAL A 27 -5.83 1.49 10.18
CA VAL A 27 -5.76 0.27 11.00
C VAL A 27 -4.33 -0.24 11.16
N ALA A 28 -3.41 0.12 10.26
CA ALA A 28 -1.98 -0.18 10.40
C ALA A 28 -1.34 0.48 11.63
N CYS A 29 -2.01 1.44 12.29
CA CYS A 29 -1.56 1.98 13.58
C CYS A 29 -1.71 0.99 14.75
N ASN A 30 -2.43 -0.13 14.56
CA ASN A 30 -2.66 -1.12 15.59
C ASN A 30 -1.43 -2.02 15.82
N ASN A 31 -0.89 -2.01 17.04
CA ASN A 31 0.30 -2.79 17.40
C ASN A 31 0.08 -4.32 17.33
N ARG A 32 -1.14 -4.81 17.60
CA ARG A 32 -1.44 -6.24 17.52
C ARG A 32 -1.40 -6.72 16.08
N LEU A 33 -1.95 -5.96 15.14
CA LEU A 33 -1.86 -6.27 13.71
C LEU A 33 -0.40 -6.28 13.23
N ARG A 34 0.38 -5.23 13.56
CA ARG A 34 1.82 -5.17 13.23
C ARG A 34 2.59 -6.38 13.75
N SER A 35 2.36 -6.75 15.02
CA SER A 35 3.00 -7.92 15.64
C SER A 35 2.64 -9.23 14.93
N MET A 36 1.38 -9.44 14.55
CA MET A 36 0.96 -10.64 13.83
C MET A 36 1.59 -10.72 12.42
N CYS A 37 1.64 -9.61 11.69
CA CYS A 37 2.30 -9.54 10.38
C CYS A 37 3.81 -9.78 10.46
N GLN A 38 4.47 -9.26 11.50
CA GLN A 38 5.90 -9.48 11.72
C GLN A 38 6.22 -10.95 11.98
N ILE A 39 5.45 -11.62 12.84
CA ILE A 39 5.63 -13.05 13.13
C ILE A 39 5.48 -13.86 11.83
N MET A 40 4.38 -13.67 11.11
CA MET A 40 4.12 -14.38 9.85
C MET A 40 5.21 -14.12 8.79
N SER A 41 5.67 -12.88 8.65
CA SER A 41 6.70 -12.55 7.64
C SER A 41 8.05 -13.19 8.02
N ASN A 42 8.43 -13.14 9.30
CA ASN A 42 9.68 -13.73 9.79
C ASN A 42 9.74 -15.25 9.60
N GLU A 43 8.62 -15.96 9.80
CA GLU A 43 8.53 -17.41 9.58
C GLU A 43 8.71 -17.83 8.11
N ARG A 44 8.69 -16.85 7.20
CA ARG A 44 8.81 -17.02 5.74
C ARG A 44 10.04 -16.33 5.15
N ASP A 45 11.04 -16.02 5.98
CA ASP A 45 12.25 -15.28 5.59
C ASP A 45 11.92 -13.96 4.86
N SER A 46 10.82 -13.33 5.24
CA SER A 46 10.29 -12.08 4.68
C SER A 46 10.25 -10.97 5.73
N GLN A 47 10.09 -9.72 5.30
CA GLN A 47 10.07 -8.55 6.18
C GLN A 47 8.72 -7.83 6.16
N SER A 48 8.27 -7.37 7.32
CA SER A 48 7.04 -6.58 7.46
C SER A 48 7.38 -5.14 7.84
N PHE A 49 6.82 -4.18 7.10
CA PHE A 49 7.02 -2.75 7.32
C PHE A 49 5.71 -2.05 7.58
N ALA A 50 5.75 -1.00 8.40
CA ALA A 50 4.63 -0.08 8.55
C ALA A 50 5.19 1.34 8.67
N PRO A 51 4.68 2.33 7.91
CA PRO A 51 5.11 3.71 8.04
C PRO A 51 4.90 4.26 9.47
N PRO A 52 5.55 5.40 9.80
CA PRO A 52 5.15 6.21 10.94
C PRO A 52 3.64 6.47 10.93
N ARG A 53 3.01 6.45 12.11
CA ARG A 53 1.53 6.51 12.24
C ARG A 53 0.89 7.70 11.50
N MET A 54 1.57 8.84 11.47
CA MET A 54 1.12 10.04 10.75
C MET A 54 0.97 9.84 9.23
N TYR A 55 1.68 8.87 8.65
CA TYR A 55 1.60 8.52 7.23
C TYR A 55 0.70 7.31 6.96
N CYS A 56 0.19 6.62 7.99
CA CYS A 56 -0.74 5.51 7.84
C CYS A 56 -2.19 5.97 7.62
N ILE A 57 -2.57 7.09 8.24
CA ILE A 57 -3.90 7.70 8.07
C ILE A 57 -3.96 8.47 6.75
N ASP A 58 -5.17 8.70 6.24
CA ASP A 58 -5.36 9.50 5.03
C ASP A 58 -4.76 10.88 5.20
N ASN A 59 -3.84 11.25 4.31
CA ASN A 59 -3.08 12.48 4.41
C ASN A 59 -2.74 13.02 3.02
N GLY A 60 -2.50 14.33 2.91
CA GLY A 60 -2.14 14.95 1.63
C GLY A 60 -0.74 14.58 1.12
N THR A 61 0.16 14.12 2.00
CA THR A 61 1.54 13.84 1.62
C THR A 61 1.67 12.62 0.72
N MET A 62 0.85 11.57 0.92
CA MET A 62 0.82 10.41 0.02
C MET A 62 0.31 10.77 -1.38
N ILE A 63 -0.68 11.67 -1.48
CA ILE A 63 -1.21 12.17 -2.76
C ILE A 63 -0.15 13.02 -3.47
N ALA A 64 0.49 13.95 -2.75
CA ALA A 64 1.57 14.77 -3.29
C ALA A 64 2.76 13.93 -3.76
N ARG A 65 3.15 12.90 -2.99
CA ARG A 65 4.24 12.01 -3.35
C ARG A 65 3.95 11.20 -4.61
N LEU A 66 2.76 10.63 -4.72
CA LEU A 66 2.34 9.89 -5.92
C LEU A 66 2.28 10.83 -7.13
N GLY A 67 1.68 12.02 -6.99
CA GLY A 67 1.64 13.01 -8.07
C GLY A 67 3.03 13.44 -8.55
N TRP A 68 3.98 13.62 -7.63
CA TRP A 68 5.38 13.91 -7.97
C TRP A 68 6.05 12.75 -8.71
N LEU A 69 5.83 11.50 -8.30
CA LEU A 69 6.36 10.31 -8.98
C LEU A 69 5.80 10.18 -10.41
N GLU A 70 4.48 10.34 -10.56
CA GLU A 70 3.80 10.24 -11.85
C GLU A 70 4.24 11.36 -12.82
N GLN A 71 4.32 12.59 -12.33
CA GLN A 71 4.81 13.72 -13.13
C GLN A 71 6.27 13.50 -13.57
N GLY A 72 7.12 13.00 -12.66
CA GLY A 72 8.51 12.64 -12.97
C GLY A 72 8.64 11.53 -14.01
N ALA A 73 7.65 10.62 -14.07
CA ALA A 73 7.54 9.57 -15.09
C ALA A 73 6.84 10.04 -16.39
N GLY A 74 6.53 11.33 -16.52
CA GLY A 74 5.91 11.91 -17.73
C GLY A 74 4.39 11.78 -17.81
N ARG A 75 3.73 11.28 -16.76
CA ARG A 75 2.25 11.25 -16.69
C ARG A 75 1.73 12.62 -16.26
N ASN A 76 1.03 13.28 -17.18
CA ASN A 76 0.31 14.52 -16.91
C ASN A 76 -1.19 14.31 -17.11
N THR A 77 -2.01 14.86 -16.20
CA THR A 77 -3.47 14.81 -16.30
C THR A 77 -3.99 16.13 -16.86
N PRO A 78 -4.53 16.17 -18.10
CA PRO A 78 -5.19 17.35 -18.62
C PRO A 78 -6.42 17.72 -17.77
N PHE A 79 -6.77 19.00 -17.72
CA PHE A 79 -7.95 19.47 -16.98
C PHE A 79 -9.25 18.75 -17.38
N ALA A 80 -9.43 18.47 -18.68
CA ALA A 80 -10.59 17.73 -19.18
C ALA A 80 -10.68 16.28 -18.64
N MET A 81 -9.56 15.72 -18.16
CA MET A 81 -9.43 14.37 -17.62
C MET A 81 -9.24 14.38 -16.09
N SER A 82 -9.37 15.53 -15.41
CA SER A 82 -9.18 15.64 -13.96
C SER A 82 -10.48 15.61 -13.17
N ALA A 83 -11.56 15.10 -13.76
CA ALA A 83 -12.84 14.92 -13.07
C ALA A 83 -12.72 13.85 -11.98
N ILE A 84 -13.63 13.90 -11.01
CA ILE A 84 -13.71 12.91 -9.94
C ILE A 84 -14.20 11.58 -10.52
N ASP A 85 -13.50 10.49 -10.18
CA ASP A 85 -13.97 9.13 -10.40
C ASP A 85 -14.21 8.44 -9.05
N GLN A 86 -15.48 8.25 -8.69
CA GLN A 86 -15.88 7.62 -7.43
C GLN A 86 -15.68 6.10 -7.42
N TYR A 87 -15.48 5.50 -8.59
CA TYR A 87 -15.36 4.05 -8.77
C TYR A 87 -13.98 3.65 -9.30
N LEU A 88 -12.98 4.54 -9.18
CA LEU A 88 -11.62 4.30 -9.62
C LEU A 88 -11.08 3.00 -9.01
N ARG A 89 -10.74 2.04 -9.88
CA ARG A 89 -10.19 0.75 -9.46
C ARG A 89 -8.67 0.79 -9.46
N THR A 90 -8.04 0.05 -8.54
CA THR A 90 -6.58 -0.04 -8.44
C THR A 90 -5.91 -0.52 -9.74
N ASP A 91 -6.58 -1.40 -10.49
CA ASP A 91 -6.07 -1.97 -11.75
C ASP A 91 -6.24 -1.03 -12.98
N GLN A 92 -6.95 0.08 -12.83
CA GLN A 92 -7.16 1.07 -13.90
C GLN A 92 -6.09 2.18 -13.91
N THR A 93 -5.21 2.20 -12.91
CA THR A 93 -4.12 3.19 -12.81
C THR A 93 -2.80 2.53 -13.18
N PRO A 94 -2.32 2.66 -14.44
CA PRO A 94 -1.05 2.06 -14.83
C PRO A 94 0.08 2.67 -14.00
N ILE A 95 1.03 1.86 -13.53
CA ILE A 95 2.18 2.34 -12.77
C ILE A 95 3.33 2.61 -13.76
N THR A 96 3.65 3.88 -13.96
CA THR A 96 4.70 4.33 -14.89
C THR A 96 6.02 4.72 -14.22
N TRP A 97 6.04 4.72 -12.89
CA TRP A 97 7.21 4.96 -12.05
C TRP A 97 7.70 3.65 -11.44
N SER A 98 9.00 3.40 -11.43
CA SER A 98 9.64 2.28 -10.74
C SER A 98 11.08 2.60 -10.42
#